data_AF-A4UA61-F1
#
_entry.id   AF-A4UA61-F1
#
_cell.length_a   1.000
_cell.length_b   1.000
_cell.length_c   1.000
_cell.angle_alpha   90.00
_cell.angle_beta   90.00
_cell.angle_gamma   90.00
#
_symmetry.space_group_name_H-M   'P 1'
#
loop_
_entity.id
_entity.type
_entity.pdbx_description
1 polymer ?
#
loop_
_entity_poly.entity_id
_entity_poly.type
_entity_poly.pdbx_seq_one_letter_code
_entity_poly.pdbx_strand_id
1 'polypeptide(L)'
;MTKWNYGVFFLNFYHVGQQEPSLTMSNALETLRIIDEDTSIYDVVAFSEHHIDKSYNDETKLAPFVSLGKQIHVLATSPETVVKAAKYGMPLLFKWDDSQQKRIELLNHYQAAAAKFNVDITGVRHRLMLFVNVNDNPTQAKAELSIYLEDYLSYTQAETSIDEIINSNAAGNFDTCLHHVAEMAQGLNNKVDFLFCFESMKDQENKKSLMINFDKRVINYRKEHNLN
;
A
#
# COMPACT_ATOMS: atom_id res chain seq x y z
N MET A 1 15.97 7.83 14.69
CA MET A 1 15.10 7.08 13.75
C MET A 1 13.66 7.22 14.23
N THR A 2 12.67 7.11 13.34
CA THR A 2 11.24 7.20 13.69
C THR A 2 10.58 5.85 13.48
N LYS A 3 9.66 5.46 14.37
CA LYS A 3 8.85 4.25 14.22
C LYS A 3 8.07 4.28 12.91
N TRP A 4 8.22 3.24 12.09
CA TRP A 4 7.34 2.99 10.95
C TRP A 4 6.17 2.11 11.37
N ASN A 5 4.99 2.43 10.88
CA ASN A 5 3.75 1.68 11.12
C ASN A 5 3.36 0.88 9.87
N TYR A 6 2.67 -0.24 10.11
CA TYR A 6 2.32 -1.21 9.09
C TYR A 6 0.86 -1.56 9.25
N GLY A 7 0.12 -1.64 8.15
CA GLY A 7 -1.25 -2.13 8.12
C GLY A 7 -1.44 -3.01 6.90
N VAL A 8 -2.68 -3.40 6.64
CA VAL A 8 -3.05 -4.26 5.51
C VAL A 8 -4.08 -3.55 4.63
N PHE A 9 -4.10 -3.85 3.34
CA PHE A 9 -5.22 -3.47 2.49
C PHE A 9 -5.68 -4.65 1.64
N PHE A 10 -6.95 -4.61 1.24
CA PHE A 10 -7.54 -5.55 0.30
C PHE A 10 -7.90 -4.83 -1.00
N LEU A 11 -7.65 -5.48 -2.14
CA LEU A 11 -8.17 -5.02 -3.42
C LEU A 11 -9.64 -5.44 -3.53
N ASN A 12 -10.56 -4.47 -3.51
CA ASN A 12 -11.99 -4.76 -3.59
C ASN A 12 -12.41 -4.98 -5.07
N PHE A 13 -11.95 -6.07 -5.66
CA PHE A 13 -12.21 -6.45 -7.05
C PHE A 13 -12.46 -7.96 -7.13
N TYR A 14 -13.57 -8.36 -7.77
CA TYR A 14 -14.06 -9.74 -7.66
C TYR A 14 -13.28 -10.76 -8.49
N HIS A 15 -12.60 -10.32 -9.56
CA HIS A 15 -11.86 -11.19 -10.48
C HIS A 15 -10.36 -10.98 -10.30
N VAL A 16 -9.73 -11.83 -9.48
CA VAL A 16 -8.30 -11.76 -9.22
C VAL A 16 -7.68 -13.15 -9.33
N GLY A 17 -6.60 -13.29 -10.09
CA GLY A 17 -5.80 -14.52 -10.16
C GLY A 17 -6.54 -15.77 -10.61
N GLN A 18 -7.63 -15.62 -11.37
CA GLN A 18 -8.55 -16.69 -11.76
C GLN A 18 -9.14 -17.46 -10.55
N GLN A 19 -9.28 -16.79 -9.41
CA GLN A 19 -9.91 -17.36 -8.22
C GLN A 19 -11.42 -17.08 -8.24
N GLU A 20 -12.21 -18.06 -7.80
CA GLU A 20 -13.62 -17.84 -7.51
C GLU A 20 -13.78 -16.81 -6.38
N PRO A 21 -14.76 -15.89 -6.45
CA PRO A 21 -14.92 -14.82 -5.45
C PRO A 21 -15.04 -15.34 -3.99
N SER A 22 -15.63 -16.52 -3.78
CA SER A 22 -15.72 -17.16 -2.46
C SER A 22 -14.36 -17.63 -1.93
N LEU A 23 -13.46 -18.08 -2.80
CA LEU A 23 -12.09 -18.44 -2.44
C LEU A 23 -11.28 -17.17 -2.11
N THR A 24 -11.42 -16.11 -2.92
CA THR A 24 -10.81 -14.80 -2.65
C THR A 24 -11.25 -14.27 -1.28
N MET A 25 -12.55 -14.38 -0.96
CA MET A 25 -13.09 -13.98 0.34
C MET A 25 -12.53 -14.84 1.48
N SER A 26 -12.44 -16.16 1.30
CA SER A 26 -11.86 -17.07 2.31
C SER A 26 -10.40 -16.75 2.59
N ASN A 27 -9.61 -16.46 1.56
CA ASN A 27 -8.21 -16.08 1.69
C ASN A 27 -8.06 -14.75 2.45
N ALA A 28 -8.93 -13.77 2.16
CA ALA A 28 -8.95 -12.49 2.86
C ALA A 28 -9.35 -12.64 4.34
N LEU A 29 -10.31 -13.52 4.66
CA LEU A 29 -10.69 -13.83 6.03
C LEU A 29 -9.55 -14.49 6.82
N GLU A 30 -8.74 -15.33 6.18
CA GLU A 30 -7.55 -15.89 6.83
C GLU A 30 -6.51 -14.80 7.12
N THR A 31 -6.31 -13.83 6.22
CA THR A 31 -5.47 -12.66 6.49
C THR A 31 -5.97 -11.87 7.70
N LEU A 32 -7.29 -11.67 7.82
CA LEU A 32 -7.88 -11.02 8.99
C LEU A 32 -7.66 -11.81 10.28
N ARG A 33 -7.80 -13.15 10.24
CA ARG A 33 -7.51 -14.01 11.39
C ARG A 33 -6.05 -13.88 11.84
N ILE A 34 -5.10 -13.86 10.90
CA ILE A 34 -3.67 -13.70 11.20
C ILE A 34 -3.39 -12.33 11.86
N ILE A 35 -4.05 -11.26 11.39
CA ILE A 35 -3.94 -9.92 11.98
C ILE A 35 -4.43 -9.90 13.43
N ASP A 36 -5.56 -10.56 13.71
CA ASP A 36 -6.22 -10.52 15.03
C ASP A 36 -5.56 -11.47 16.04
N GLU A 37 -5.21 -12.68 15.62
CA GLU A 37 -4.79 -13.76 16.54
C GLU A 37 -3.28 -13.97 16.60
N ASP A 38 -2.57 -13.80 15.47
CA ASP A 38 -1.19 -14.29 15.33
C ASP A 38 -0.13 -13.18 15.32
N THR A 39 -0.54 -11.91 15.16
CA THR A 39 0.37 -10.77 14.96
C THR A 39 -0.11 -9.52 15.70
N SER A 40 0.73 -8.49 15.78
CA SER A 40 0.44 -7.26 16.53
C SER A 40 0.89 -5.96 15.86
N ILE A 41 1.72 -6.04 14.82
CA ILE A 41 2.23 -4.82 14.16
C ILE A 41 1.26 -4.21 13.14
N TYR A 42 0.26 -4.96 12.68
CA TYR A 42 -0.68 -4.55 11.63
C TYR A 42 -1.83 -3.72 12.24
N ASP A 43 -1.70 -2.40 12.19
CA ASP A 43 -2.50 -1.48 13.01
C ASP A 43 -3.86 -1.08 12.43
N VAL A 44 -3.98 -1.12 11.11
CA VAL A 44 -5.20 -0.71 10.38
C VAL A 44 -5.41 -1.57 9.14
N VAL A 45 -6.66 -1.62 8.68
CA VAL A 45 -7.06 -2.23 7.42
C VAL A 45 -7.69 -1.17 6.50
N ALA A 46 -7.43 -1.25 5.20
CA ALA A 46 -8.06 -0.40 4.18
C ALA A 46 -8.53 -1.20 2.96
N PHE A 47 -9.28 -0.54 2.07
CA PHE A 47 -9.69 -1.10 0.78
C PHE A 47 -9.18 -0.24 -0.38
N SER A 48 -8.67 -0.89 -1.42
CA SER A 48 -8.35 -0.25 -2.70
C SER A 48 -9.57 -0.27 -3.61
N GLU A 49 -10.19 0.89 -3.81
CA GLU A 49 -11.46 1.04 -4.55
C GLU A 49 -11.43 2.15 -5.61
N HIS A 50 -10.27 2.70 -5.91
CA HIS A 50 -10.14 3.84 -6.82
C HIS A 50 -10.30 3.47 -8.30
N HIS A 51 -10.51 2.20 -8.62
CA HIS A 51 -10.91 1.73 -9.95
C HIS A 51 -12.38 2.05 -10.26
N ILE A 52 -13.18 2.40 -9.26
CA ILE A 52 -14.58 2.81 -9.40
C ILE A 52 -14.60 4.34 -9.50
N ASP A 53 -15.22 4.89 -10.54
CA ASP A 53 -15.50 6.33 -10.59
C ASP A 53 -16.56 6.70 -9.56
N LYS A 54 -16.22 7.66 -8.69
CA LYS A 54 -17.08 8.12 -7.58
C LYS A 54 -17.50 9.57 -7.85
N SER A 55 -18.31 9.77 -8.88
CA SER A 55 -18.85 11.07 -9.32
C SER A 55 -20.31 11.26 -8.91
N TYR A 56 -20.70 12.53 -8.69
CA TYR A 56 -22.09 12.97 -8.51
C TYR A 56 -22.74 13.27 -9.86
N ASN A 57 -24.06 13.47 -9.86
CA ASN A 57 -24.85 13.74 -11.06
C ASN A 57 -24.44 15.02 -11.82
N ASP A 58 -23.76 15.95 -11.15
CA ASP A 58 -23.25 17.21 -11.72
C ASP A 58 -21.78 17.13 -12.13
N GLU A 59 -21.24 15.91 -12.26
CA GLU A 59 -19.85 15.60 -12.62
C GLU A 59 -18.81 16.02 -11.56
N THR A 60 -19.26 16.54 -10.40
CA THR A 60 -18.34 16.75 -9.28
C THR A 60 -17.91 15.41 -8.69
N LYS A 61 -16.65 15.30 -8.26
CA LYS A 61 -16.10 14.06 -7.70
C LYS A 61 -16.22 14.04 -6.18
N LEU A 62 -16.53 12.88 -5.61
CA LEU A 62 -16.39 12.63 -4.18
C LEU A 62 -14.94 12.88 -3.75
N ALA A 63 -14.76 13.64 -2.68
CA ALA A 63 -13.42 13.88 -2.14
C ALA A 63 -12.78 12.53 -1.74
N PRO A 64 -11.55 12.22 -2.18
CA PRO A 64 -10.98 10.89 -2.05
C PRO A 64 -10.34 10.68 -0.66
N PHE A 65 -11.14 10.82 0.39
CA PHE A 65 -10.75 10.59 1.77
C PHE A 65 -10.68 9.10 2.08
N VAL A 66 -9.67 8.70 2.86
CA VAL A 66 -9.51 7.35 3.40
C VAL A 66 -9.23 7.44 4.89
N SER A 67 -10.09 6.84 5.72
CA SER A 67 -9.88 6.79 7.17
C SER A 67 -9.05 5.57 7.54
N LEU A 68 -7.94 5.79 8.24
CA LEU A 68 -7.08 4.75 8.79
C LEU A 68 -7.09 4.89 10.32
N GLY A 69 -7.89 4.08 10.98
CA GLY A 69 -8.23 4.29 12.39
C GLY A 69 -8.94 5.63 12.57
N LYS A 70 -8.36 6.53 13.37
CA LYS A 70 -8.87 7.89 13.59
C LYS A 70 -8.25 8.95 12.66
N GLN A 71 -7.30 8.56 11.81
CA GLN A 71 -6.55 9.48 10.96
C GLN A 71 -7.12 9.50 9.54
N ILE A 72 -7.51 10.68 9.06
CA ILE A 72 -7.99 10.85 7.68
C ILE A 72 -6.81 11.16 6.76
N HIS A 73 -6.67 10.35 5.72
CA HIS A 73 -5.72 10.54 4.62
C HIS A 73 -6.47 11.00 3.37
N VAL A 74 -5.76 11.65 2.46
CA VAL A 74 -6.24 11.93 1.10
C VAL A 74 -5.50 11.02 0.12
N LEU A 75 -6.24 10.23 -0.67
CA LEU A 75 -5.63 9.41 -1.73
C LEU A 75 -4.95 10.34 -2.75
N ALA A 76 -3.69 10.07 -3.07
CA ALA A 76 -2.89 10.90 -3.96
C ALA A 76 -3.24 10.65 -5.43
N THR A 77 -4.45 11.04 -5.83
CA THR A 77 -5.01 10.75 -7.16
C THR A 77 -4.48 11.67 -8.26
N SER A 78 -4.10 12.90 -7.93
CA SER A 78 -3.57 13.90 -8.88
C SER A 78 -2.77 15.01 -8.19
N PRO A 79 -1.94 15.79 -8.92
CA PRO A 79 -1.27 16.98 -8.40
C PRO A 79 -2.22 17.98 -7.71
N GLU A 80 -3.39 18.23 -8.29
CA GLU A 80 -4.39 19.16 -7.75
C GLU A 80 -4.96 18.66 -6.42
N THR A 81 -5.16 17.34 -6.32
CA THR A 81 -5.68 16.71 -5.11
C THR A 81 -4.65 16.77 -3.97
N VAL A 82 -3.38 16.51 -4.25
CA VAL A 82 -2.32 16.61 -3.23
C VAL A 82 -2.07 18.05 -2.79
N VAL A 83 -2.26 19.04 -3.67
CA VAL A 83 -2.22 20.48 -3.28
C VAL A 83 -3.36 20.81 -2.31
N LYS A 84 -4.57 20.29 -2.55
CA LYS A 84 -5.71 20.45 -1.61
C LYS A 84 -5.40 19.81 -0.26
N ALA A 85 -4.82 18.61 -0.23
CA ALA A 85 -4.40 17.96 1.01
C ALA A 85 -3.33 18.77 1.77
N ALA A 86 -2.34 19.30 1.05
CA ALA A 86 -1.25 20.10 1.61
C ALA A 86 -1.75 21.39 2.27
N LYS A 87 -2.79 22.03 1.71
CA LYS A 87 -3.43 23.22 2.31
C LYS A 87 -3.93 22.99 3.74
N TYR A 88 -4.30 21.75 4.08
CA TYR A 88 -4.79 21.37 5.39
C TYR A 88 -3.78 20.53 6.20
N GLY A 89 -2.55 20.34 5.70
CA GLY A 89 -1.55 19.51 6.35
C GLY A 89 -1.98 18.04 6.51
N MET A 90 -2.92 17.57 5.69
CA MET A 90 -3.44 16.20 5.78
C MET A 90 -2.43 15.22 5.17
N PRO A 91 -2.23 14.02 5.76
CA PRO A 91 -1.38 13.00 5.19
C PRO A 91 -1.95 12.44 3.89
N LEU A 92 -1.07 11.88 3.07
CA LEU A 92 -1.41 11.27 1.79
C LEU A 92 -1.46 9.76 1.90
N LEU A 93 -2.28 9.13 1.07
CA LEU A 93 -2.22 7.70 0.79
C LEU A 93 -1.73 7.51 -0.65
N PHE A 94 -0.53 6.95 -0.82
CA PHE A 94 0.06 6.67 -2.13
C PHE A 94 -0.43 5.33 -2.67
N LYS A 95 -0.82 5.35 -3.94
CA LYS A 95 -1.40 4.23 -4.69
C LYS A 95 -0.35 3.17 -5.03
N TRP A 96 -0.74 1.90 -4.91
CA TRP A 96 0.10 0.75 -5.27
C TRP A 96 0.28 0.59 -6.79
N ASP A 97 -0.65 1.11 -7.58
CA ASP A 97 -0.70 1.08 -9.05
C ASP A 97 -0.10 2.33 -9.71
N ASP A 98 0.38 3.31 -8.94
CA ASP A 98 1.24 4.38 -9.47
C ASP A 98 2.71 3.92 -9.46
N SER A 99 3.49 4.34 -10.46
CA SER A 99 4.95 4.11 -10.47
C SER A 99 5.65 4.82 -9.33
N GLN A 100 6.81 4.31 -8.92
CA GLN A 100 7.61 4.93 -7.87
C GLN A 100 7.96 6.40 -8.21
N GLN A 101 8.29 6.68 -9.47
CA GLN A 101 8.59 8.04 -9.95
C GLN A 101 7.39 8.98 -9.75
N LYS A 102 6.17 8.54 -10.11
CA LYS A 102 4.95 9.32 -9.92
C LYS A 102 4.65 9.60 -8.45
N ARG A 103 4.87 8.63 -7.56
CA ARG A 103 4.71 8.82 -6.11
C ARG A 103 5.65 9.91 -5.57
N ILE A 104 6.91 9.91 -6.02
CA ILE A 104 7.91 10.93 -5.66
C ILE A 104 7.49 12.31 -6.18
N GLU A 105 7.02 12.41 -7.41
CA GLU A 105 6.52 13.65 -7.99
C GLU A 105 5.34 14.22 -7.20
N LEU A 106 4.38 13.37 -6.81
CA LEU A 106 3.23 13.77 -6.00
C LEU A 106 3.63 14.23 -4.59
N LEU A 107 4.62 13.58 -3.97
CA LEU A 107 5.18 14.03 -2.69
C LEU A 107 5.82 15.42 -2.81
N ASN A 108 6.60 15.64 -3.87
CA ASN A 108 7.24 16.94 -4.11
C ASN A 108 6.19 18.05 -4.33
N HIS A 109 5.11 17.76 -5.07
CA HIS A 109 4.00 18.70 -5.24
C HIS A 109 3.31 19.04 -3.90
N TYR A 110 3.09 18.04 -3.04
CA TYR A 110 2.54 18.24 -1.71
C TYR A 110 3.43 19.15 -0.85
N GLN A 111 4.73 18.86 -0.77
CA GLN A 111 5.67 19.62 0.03
C GLN A 111 5.81 21.07 -0.46
N ALA A 112 5.89 21.27 -1.78
CA ALA A 112 5.93 22.60 -2.39
C ALA A 112 4.64 23.39 -2.12
N ALA A 113 3.49 22.74 -2.14
CA ALA A 113 2.21 23.36 -1.82
C ALA A 113 2.10 23.74 -0.33
N ALA A 114 2.49 22.85 0.58
CA ALA A 114 2.50 23.14 2.01
C ALA A 114 3.39 24.35 2.35
N ALA A 115 4.58 24.42 1.74
CA ALA A 115 5.47 25.56 1.87
C ALA A 115 4.83 26.87 1.36
N LYS A 116 4.17 26.85 0.21
CA LYS A 116 3.44 28.01 -0.34
C LYS A 116 2.30 28.49 0.57
N PHE A 117 1.63 27.57 1.24
CA PHE A 117 0.54 27.89 2.18
C PHE A 117 1.01 28.12 3.62
N ASN A 118 2.32 28.06 3.88
CA ASN A 118 2.91 28.17 5.21
C ASN A 118 2.31 27.18 6.23
N VAL A 119 2.07 25.94 5.78
CA VAL A 119 1.57 24.84 6.61
C VAL A 119 2.75 23.99 7.08
N ASP A 120 2.91 23.83 8.40
CA ASP A 120 3.92 22.94 8.96
C ASP A 120 3.52 21.47 8.76
N ILE A 121 4.33 20.76 7.98
CA ILE A 121 4.17 19.33 7.68
C ILE A 121 5.31 18.48 8.24
N THR A 122 6.14 19.02 9.14
CA THR A 122 7.33 18.33 9.66
C THR A 122 6.98 17.00 10.31
N GLY A 123 5.86 16.94 11.05
CA GLY A 123 5.37 15.75 11.72
C GLY A 123 4.49 14.82 10.86
N VAL A 124 4.16 15.21 9.63
CA VAL A 124 3.24 14.43 8.77
C VAL A 124 3.94 13.16 8.29
N ARG A 125 3.27 12.02 8.49
CA ARG A 125 3.62 10.73 7.89
C ARG A 125 2.48 10.29 6.97
N HIS A 126 2.83 9.95 5.75
CA HIS A 126 1.93 9.43 4.72
C HIS A 126 1.83 7.91 4.84
N ARG A 127 0.95 7.27 4.04
CA ARG A 127 0.89 5.81 3.89
C ARG A 127 1.17 5.42 2.45
N LEU A 128 1.87 4.31 2.25
CA LEU A 128 2.19 3.73 0.95
C LEU A 128 1.55 2.35 0.84
N MET A 129 0.69 2.17 -0.16
CA MET A 129 0.10 0.88 -0.49
C MET A 129 1.07 0.08 -1.36
N LEU A 130 1.35 -1.17 -1.00
CA LEU A 130 2.17 -2.09 -1.80
C LEU A 130 1.60 -3.50 -1.78
N PHE A 131 1.55 -4.13 -2.95
CA PHE A 131 1.46 -5.58 -3.04
C PHE A 131 2.77 -6.21 -2.56
N VAL A 132 2.64 -7.30 -1.80
CA VAL A 132 3.75 -8.09 -1.29
C VAL A 132 3.52 -9.55 -1.65
N ASN A 133 4.40 -10.13 -2.47
CA ASN A 133 4.45 -11.56 -2.73
C ASN A 133 5.87 -12.07 -2.45
N VAL A 134 6.00 -12.95 -1.46
CA VAL A 134 7.30 -13.51 -1.08
C VAL A 134 7.34 -14.99 -1.40
N ASN A 135 8.35 -15.38 -2.17
CA ASN A 135 8.63 -16.77 -2.51
C ASN A 135 10.14 -16.98 -2.60
N ASP A 136 10.64 -18.15 -2.18
CA ASP A 136 12.06 -18.51 -2.31
C ASP A 136 12.55 -18.48 -3.76
N ASN A 137 11.64 -18.71 -4.72
CA ASN A 137 11.84 -18.48 -6.13
C ASN A 137 11.25 -17.11 -6.54
N PRO A 138 12.07 -16.07 -6.75
CA PRO A 138 11.58 -14.73 -7.11
C PRO A 138 10.76 -14.70 -8.39
N THR A 139 11.04 -15.59 -9.35
CA THR A 139 10.27 -15.69 -10.59
C THR A 139 8.84 -16.13 -10.33
N GLN A 140 8.61 -17.03 -9.37
CA GLN A 140 7.27 -17.46 -8.97
C GLN A 140 6.50 -16.34 -8.30
N ALA A 141 7.13 -15.60 -7.37
CA ALA A 141 6.49 -14.45 -6.72
C ALA A 141 6.00 -13.40 -7.73
N LYS A 142 6.82 -13.09 -8.74
CA LYS A 142 6.44 -12.17 -9.81
C LYS A 142 5.31 -12.73 -10.67
N ALA A 143 5.39 -14.01 -11.06
CA ALA A 143 4.36 -14.64 -11.87
C ALA A 143 3.00 -14.72 -11.15
N GLU A 144 2.98 -15.04 -9.86
CA GLU A 144 1.75 -15.03 -9.05
C GLU A 144 1.12 -13.64 -8.97
N LEU A 145 1.94 -12.61 -8.75
CA LEU A 145 1.46 -11.23 -8.73
C LEU A 145 0.94 -10.78 -10.11
N SER A 146 1.64 -11.13 -11.19
CA SER A 146 1.19 -10.86 -12.57
C SER A 146 -0.20 -11.46 -12.82
N ILE A 147 -0.37 -12.75 -12.52
CA ILE A 147 -1.64 -13.46 -12.72
C ILE A 147 -2.73 -12.87 -11.83
N TYR A 148 -2.40 -12.51 -10.58
CA TYR A 148 -3.37 -11.91 -9.66
C TYR A 148 -3.96 -10.60 -10.21
N LEU A 149 -3.13 -9.76 -10.84
CA LEU A 149 -3.52 -8.42 -11.28
C LEU A 149 -4.03 -8.34 -12.72
N GLU A 150 -3.92 -9.40 -13.52
CA GLU A 150 -4.20 -9.38 -14.96
C GLU A 150 -5.59 -8.80 -15.30
N ASP A 151 -6.65 -9.36 -14.70
CA ASP A 151 -8.03 -8.93 -14.96
C ASP A 151 -8.29 -7.50 -14.47
N TYR A 152 -7.69 -7.10 -13.35
CA TYR A 152 -7.81 -5.74 -12.82
C TYR A 152 -7.15 -4.71 -13.74
N LEU A 153 -5.96 -5.01 -14.26
CA LEU A 153 -5.25 -4.11 -15.17
C LEU A 153 -5.94 -4.02 -16.54
N SER A 154 -6.50 -5.15 -17.01
CA SER A 154 -7.38 -5.17 -18.18
C SER A 154 -8.61 -4.28 -17.97
N TYR A 155 -9.29 -4.43 -16.82
CA TYR A 155 -10.49 -3.65 -16.47
C TYR A 155 -10.21 -2.14 -16.37
N THR A 156 -9.12 -1.76 -15.70
CA THR A 156 -8.75 -0.36 -15.51
C THR A 156 -8.11 0.28 -16.74
N GLN A 157 -7.88 -0.49 -17.81
CA GLN A 157 -7.17 -0.04 -19.01
C GLN A 157 -5.86 0.65 -18.64
N ALA A 158 -5.12 0.05 -17.70
CA ALA A 158 -3.96 0.68 -17.09
C ALA A 158 -2.93 1.12 -18.15
N GLU A 159 -2.55 2.39 -18.13
CA GLU A 159 -1.48 2.92 -18.98
C GLU A 159 -0.10 2.36 -18.57
N THR A 160 0.01 1.90 -17.31
CA THR A 160 1.24 1.40 -16.72
C THR A 160 1.41 -0.08 -17.04
N SER A 161 2.58 -0.49 -17.51
CA SER A 161 2.84 -1.90 -17.78
C SER A 161 2.84 -2.73 -16.49
N ILE A 162 2.45 -4.01 -16.59
CA ILE A 162 2.50 -4.94 -15.46
C ILE A 162 3.91 -5.03 -14.86
N ASP A 163 4.96 -4.95 -15.69
CA ASP A 163 6.34 -4.97 -15.24
C ASP A 163 6.68 -3.76 -14.36
N GLU A 164 6.21 -2.57 -14.73
CA GLU A 164 6.41 -1.36 -13.94
C GLU A 164 5.64 -1.41 -12.62
N ILE A 165 4.44 -2.00 -12.62
CA ILE A 165 3.66 -2.25 -11.40
C ILE A 165 4.41 -3.23 -10.48
N ILE A 166 4.95 -4.33 -11.01
CA ILE A 166 5.73 -5.30 -10.23
C ILE A 166 6.98 -4.63 -9.64
N ASN A 167 7.69 -3.83 -10.43
CA ASN A 167 8.88 -3.10 -9.97
C ASN A 167 8.55 -2.01 -8.94
N SER A 168 7.35 -1.45 -8.98
CA SER A 168 6.85 -0.46 -8.01
C SER A 168 6.13 -1.09 -6.80
N ASN A 169 6.17 -2.42 -6.69
CA ASN A 169 5.65 -3.23 -5.57
C ASN A 169 6.75 -4.20 -5.09
N ALA A 170 6.44 -5.13 -4.18
CA ALA A 170 7.44 -6.03 -3.59
C ALA A 170 7.16 -7.50 -3.94
N ALA A 171 7.77 -8.00 -5.02
CA ALA A 171 7.69 -9.41 -5.43
C ALA A 171 9.08 -10.05 -5.60
N GLY A 172 9.40 -11.03 -4.76
CA GLY A 172 10.73 -11.65 -4.72
C GLY A 172 10.93 -12.56 -3.50
N ASN A 173 12.18 -12.81 -3.13
CA ASN A 173 12.47 -13.43 -1.83
C ASN A 173 12.37 -12.41 -0.69
N PHE A 174 12.31 -12.90 0.55
CA PHE A 174 12.06 -12.07 1.74
C PHE A 174 13.04 -10.90 1.88
N ASP A 175 14.34 -11.17 1.77
CA ASP A 175 15.37 -10.14 1.93
C ASP A 175 15.31 -9.10 0.81
N THR A 176 15.08 -9.52 -0.43
CA THR A 176 14.95 -8.61 -1.58
C THR A 176 13.75 -7.69 -1.40
N CYS A 177 12.60 -8.22 -0.98
CA CYS A 177 11.41 -7.42 -0.70
C CYS A 177 11.65 -6.43 0.45
N LEU A 178 12.32 -6.84 1.53
CA LEU A 178 12.65 -5.95 2.65
C LEU A 178 13.52 -4.76 2.21
N HIS A 179 14.58 -5.02 1.45
CA HIS A 179 15.47 -3.97 0.95
C HIS A 179 14.74 -3.04 -0.03
N HIS A 180 13.98 -3.61 -0.97
CA HIS A 180 13.22 -2.85 -1.96
C HIS A 180 12.18 -1.92 -1.34
N VAL A 181 11.46 -2.38 -0.30
CA VAL A 181 10.52 -1.54 0.46
C VAL A 181 11.24 -0.41 1.19
N ALA A 182 12.42 -0.67 1.75
CA ALA A 182 13.23 0.38 2.37
C ALA A 182 13.72 1.43 1.35
N GLU A 183 14.14 1.01 0.16
CA GLU A 183 14.53 1.91 -0.94
C GLU A 183 13.37 2.78 -1.42
N MET A 184 12.17 2.19 -1.60
CA MET A 184 10.96 2.95 -1.95
C MET A 184 10.62 4.01 -0.89
N ALA A 185 10.77 3.67 0.39
CA ALA A 185 10.54 4.59 1.49
C ALA A 185 11.59 5.72 1.54
N GLN A 186 12.86 5.42 1.25
CA GLN A 186 13.92 6.42 1.12
C GLN A 186 13.62 7.41 -0.01
N GLY A 187 13.16 6.92 -1.17
CA GLY A 187 12.71 7.78 -2.27
C GLY A 187 11.57 8.73 -1.87
N LEU A 188 10.76 8.35 -0.88
CA LEU A 188 9.71 9.18 -0.29
C LEU A 188 10.15 9.86 1.02
N ASN A 189 11.44 10.19 1.11
CA ASN A 189 12.07 10.93 2.22
C ASN A 189 11.88 10.26 3.60
N ASN A 190 11.66 8.94 3.65
CA ASN A 190 11.31 8.17 4.85
C ASN A 190 10.07 8.71 5.60
N LYS A 191 9.17 9.41 4.89
CA LYS A 191 7.93 10.01 5.41
C LYS A 191 6.71 9.11 5.21
N VAL A 192 6.89 7.82 4.92
CA VAL A 192 5.81 6.86 4.69
C VAL A 192 5.77 5.75 5.74
N ASP A 193 4.57 5.46 6.20
CA ASP A 193 4.14 4.18 6.79
C ASP A 193 3.53 3.30 5.68
N PHE A 194 3.15 2.05 5.97
CA PHE A 194 2.79 1.08 4.92
C PHE A 194 1.40 0.48 5.10
N LEU A 195 0.79 0.11 3.97
CA LEU A 195 -0.32 -0.82 3.88
C LEU A 195 0.08 -1.92 2.89
N PHE A 196 0.10 -3.17 3.33
CA PHE A 196 0.48 -4.30 2.48
C PHE A 196 -0.73 -5.12 2.04
N CYS A 197 -0.73 -5.59 0.79
CA CYS A 197 -1.67 -6.59 0.32
C CYS A 197 -0.92 -7.88 0.01
N PHE A 198 -1.28 -8.95 0.72
CA PHE A 198 -0.65 -10.27 0.62
C PHE A 198 -1.46 -11.26 -0.24
N GLU A 199 -2.60 -10.84 -0.78
CA GLU A 199 -3.60 -11.73 -1.37
C GLU A 199 -3.19 -12.37 -2.71
N SER A 200 -2.07 -11.94 -3.30
CA SER A 200 -1.49 -12.62 -4.45
C SER A 200 -0.74 -13.90 -4.08
N MET A 201 -0.40 -14.10 -2.80
CA MET A 201 0.20 -15.35 -2.31
C MET A 201 -0.86 -16.44 -2.20
N LYS A 202 -0.82 -17.41 -3.12
CA LYS A 202 -1.83 -18.48 -3.17
C LYS A 202 -1.75 -19.42 -1.96
N ASP A 203 -0.53 -19.74 -1.53
CA ASP A 203 -0.29 -20.61 -0.38
C ASP A 203 -0.53 -19.85 0.93
N GLN A 204 -1.59 -20.24 1.65
CA GLN A 204 -2.02 -19.57 2.88
C GLN A 204 -1.03 -19.78 4.04
N GLU A 205 -0.32 -20.91 4.09
CA GLU A 205 0.70 -21.17 5.12
C GLU A 205 1.95 -20.32 4.88
N ASN A 206 2.33 -20.12 3.61
CA ASN A 206 3.40 -19.19 3.26
C ASN A 206 3.02 -17.74 3.62
N LYS A 207 1.78 -17.33 3.33
CA LYS A 207 1.26 -16.00 3.72
C LYS A 207 1.31 -15.82 5.24
N LYS A 208 0.80 -16.79 6.00
CA LYS A 208 0.86 -16.80 7.47
C LYS A 208 2.29 -16.71 8.00
N SER A 209 3.18 -17.55 7.47
CA SER A 209 4.59 -17.57 7.87
C SER A 209 5.29 -16.24 7.60
N LEU A 210 5.04 -15.62 6.44
CA LEU A 210 5.57 -14.30 6.10
C LEU A 210 5.11 -13.24 7.11
N MET A 211 3.81 -13.15 7.37
CA MET A 211 3.24 -12.13 8.25
C MET A 211 3.79 -12.24 9.68
N ILE A 212 3.86 -13.47 10.22
CA ILE A 212 4.41 -13.72 11.56
C ILE A 212 5.92 -13.43 11.62
N ASN A 213 6.69 -13.80 10.59
CA ASN A 213 8.13 -13.55 10.58
C ASN A 213 8.45 -12.06 10.47
N PHE A 214 7.68 -11.32 9.68
CA PHE A 214 7.81 -9.87 9.57
C PHE A 214 7.40 -9.17 10.88
N ASP A 215 6.30 -9.59 11.51
CA ASP A 215 5.87 -9.11 12.83
C ASP A 215 6.99 -9.23 13.87
N LYS A 216 7.53 -10.43 14.06
CA LYS A 216 8.64 -10.68 14.99
C LYS A 216 9.86 -9.82 14.70
N ARG A 217 10.22 -9.68 13.41
CA ARG A 217 11.37 -8.85 13.00
C ARG A 217 11.16 -7.38 13.36
N VAL A 218 9.98 -6.84 13.09
CA VAL A 218 9.64 -5.43 13.40
C VAL A 218 9.62 -5.19 14.90
N ILE A 219 9.04 -6.10 15.69
CA ILE A 219 9.01 -5.97 17.16
C ILE A 219 10.44 -5.95 17.73
N ASN A 220 11.28 -6.88 17.28
CA ASN A 220 12.69 -6.93 17.70
C ASN A 220 13.44 -5.67 17.29
N TYR A 221 13.24 -5.19 16.06
CA TYR A 221 13.85 -3.94 15.58
C TYR A 221 13.43 -2.73 16.42
N ARG A 222 12.13 -2.61 16.74
CA ARG A 222 11.61 -1.53 17.59
C ARG A 222 12.24 -1.59 18.98
N LYS A 223 12.36 -2.78 19.58
CA LYS A 223 12.98 -2.97 20.90
C LYS A 223 14.47 -2.61 20.88
N GLU A 224 15.22 -3.03 19.86
CA GLU A 224 16.65 -2.75 19.71
C GLU A 224 16.93 -1.24 19.58
N HIS A 225 16.05 -0.50 18.91
CA HIS A 225 16.24 0.92 18.60
C HIS A 225 15.40 1.86 19.51
N ASN A 226 14.73 1.34 20.54
CA ASN A 226 13.84 2.09 21.43
C ASN A 226 12.72 2.86 20.69
N LEU A 227 12.04 2.19 19.75
CA LEU A 227 10.98 2.75 18.88
C LEU A 227 9.59 2.18 19.20
N ASN A 228 9.35 1.76 20.45
CA ASN A 228 8.11 1.08 20.88
C ASN A 228 6.86 1.91 20.61
#